data_AF-A0A5C6AZ75-F1
#
_entry.id   AF-A0A5C6AZ75-F1
#
_cell.length_a   1.000
_cell.length_b   1.000
_cell.length_c   1.000
_cell.angle_alpha   90.00
_cell.angle_beta   90.00
_cell.angle_gamma   90.00
#
_symmetry.space_group_name_H-M   'P 1'
#
loop_
_entity.id
_entity.type
_entity.pdbx_description
1 polymer ?
#
loop_
_entity_poly.entity_id
_entity_poly.type
_entity_poly.pdbx_seq_one_letter_code
_entity_poly.pdbx_strand_id
1 'polypeptide(L)'
;MPQLLQVVPVLTGIALLLGCNPQSDMTPKQIVEQPNKFHYSERDYKVASAGIAAYVGDPRWHDPKTEINGKQMQWTMGIEALPDPEDDLGPPSISFDGLDIAVDDWREIEGFSQSWEDWKNPRTGDRFAMTYHSGHDSVSRCRIEIVARYGNLFRVVAEGGEPWTSPFTFDATFTFNGVGIMADPNATEADVRRIIKREFPESSFELSSLDRDTEFVHAKFDLPDHDGG
;
A
#
# COMPACT_ATOMS: atom_id res chain seq x y z
N MET A 1 1.36 -11.86 75.69
CA MET A 1 0.52 -10.96 74.87
C MET A 1 0.75 -11.31 73.41
N PRO A 2 -0.18 -11.97 72.70
CA PRO A 2 -0.01 -12.25 71.28
C PRO A 2 -0.46 -11.04 70.44
N GLN A 3 0.36 -10.63 69.49
CA GLN A 3 0.02 -9.61 68.50
C GLN A 3 -0.82 -10.23 67.39
N LEU A 4 -2.01 -9.68 67.15
CA LEU A 4 -2.85 -9.99 66.00
C LEU A 4 -2.22 -9.37 64.74
N LEU A 5 -1.79 -10.22 63.79
CA LEU A 5 -1.51 -9.79 62.42
C LEU A 5 -2.82 -9.40 61.73
N GLN A 6 -2.97 -8.14 61.38
CA GLN A 6 -3.96 -7.70 60.39
C GLN A 6 -3.46 -8.05 58.99
N VAL A 7 -4.15 -8.99 58.34
CA VAL A 7 -4.01 -9.24 56.91
C VAL A 7 -4.83 -8.18 56.18
N VAL A 8 -4.17 -7.24 55.51
CA VAL A 8 -4.82 -6.30 54.60
C VAL A 8 -4.90 -6.98 53.22
N PRO A 9 -6.09 -7.27 52.68
CA PRO A 9 -6.20 -7.74 51.31
C PRO A 9 -5.90 -6.58 50.35
N VAL A 10 -4.76 -6.65 49.67
CA VAL A 10 -4.48 -5.82 48.50
C VAL A 10 -5.38 -6.33 47.37
N LEU A 11 -6.51 -5.65 47.17
CA LEU A 11 -7.29 -5.75 45.95
C LEU A 11 -6.47 -5.11 44.83
N THR A 12 -5.66 -5.93 44.17
CA THR A 12 -5.02 -5.58 42.91
C THR A 12 -6.13 -5.45 41.87
N GLY A 13 -6.61 -4.22 41.68
CA GLY A 13 -7.50 -3.86 40.59
C GLY A 13 -6.78 -4.13 39.28
N ILE A 14 -7.18 -5.20 38.59
CA ILE A 14 -6.88 -5.40 37.17
C ILE A 14 -7.68 -4.33 36.44
N ALA A 15 -7.06 -3.18 36.19
CA ALA A 15 -7.52 -2.25 35.20
C ALA A 15 -7.33 -2.92 33.83
N LEU A 16 -8.39 -3.59 33.36
CA LEU A 16 -8.57 -3.91 31.95
C LEU A 16 -8.55 -2.58 31.19
N LEU A 17 -7.36 -2.17 30.76
CA LEU A 17 -7.20 -1.27 29.62
C LEU A 17 -7.69 -2.05 28.40
N LEU A 18 -9.01 -2.12 28.24
CA LEU A 18 -9.63 -2.19 26.92
C LEU A 18 -9.12 -0.94 26.21
N GLY A 19 -8.01 -1.07 25.50
CA GLY A 19 -7.47 0.00 24.68
C GLY A 19 -8.57 0.38 23.70
N CYS A 20 -9.20 1.52 23.94
CA CYS A 20 -10.05 2.15 22.93
C CYS A 20 -9.17 2.30 21.70
N ASN A 21 -9.41 1.50 20.67
CA ASN A 21 -8.84 1.78 19.37
C ASN A 21 -9.44 3.14 18.97
N PRO A 22 -8.68 4.24 18.92
CA PRO A 22 -9.24 5.57 18.70
C PRO A 22 -9.94 5.69 17.34
N GLN A 23 -9.69 4.74 16.43
CA GLN A 23 -10.35 4.65 15.13
C GLN A 23 -11.71 3.92 15.17
N SER A 24 -12.05 3.21 16.26
CA SER A 24 -13.29 2.42 16.33
C SER A 24 -14.58 3.25 16.24
N ASP A 25 -14.52 4.54 16.56
CA ASP A 25 -15.65 5.49 16.47
C ASP A 25 -15.57 6.41 15.24
N MET A 26 -14.57 6.22 14.35
CA MET A 26 -14.35 7.10 13.20
C MET A 26 -15.00 6.55 11.94
N THR A 27 -15.54 7.44 11.09
CA THR A 27 -15.97 7.06 9.74
C THR A 27 -14.77 6.86 8.82
N PRO A 28 -14.88 6.09 7.72
CA PRO A 28 -13.78 5.93 6.77
C PRO A 28 -13.24 7.27 6.24
N LYS A 29 -14.14 8.23 5.99
CA LYS A 29 -13.77 9.61 5.63
C LYS A 29 -12.87 10.26 6.68
N GLN A 30 -13.26 10.18 7.96
CA GLN A 30 -12.47 10.76 9.04
C GLN A 30 -11.11 10.07 9.19
N ILE A 31 -11.02 8.75 8.93
CA ILE A 31 -9.76 8.01 8.97
C ILE A 31 -8.82 8.47 7.84
N VAL A 32 -9.31 8.60 6.60
CA VAL A 32 -8.47 9.07 5.49
C VAL A 32 -8.10 10.55 5.60
N GLU A 33 -8.88 11.36 6.31
CA GLU A 33 -8.59 12.79 6.55
C GLU A 33 -7.64 13.01 7.74
N GLN A 34 -7.22 11.95 8.45
CA GLN A 34 -6.24 12.09 9.52
C GLN A 34 -4.91 12.65 9.00
N PRO A 35 -4.19 13.45 9.81
CA PRO A 35 -2.87 13.95 9.44
C PRO A 35 -1.92 12.81 9.03
N ASN A 36 -1.19 13.03 7.94
CA ASN A 36 -0.15 12.11 7.50
C ASN A 36 1.02 12.10 8.48
N LYS A 37 1.61 10.93 8.68
CA LYS A 37 2.86 10.72 9.41
C LYS A 37 3.80 9.95 8.51
N PHE A 38 5.03 10.41 8.40
CA PHE A 38 6.09 9.70 7.70
C PHE A 38 7.38 9.88 8.48
N HIS A 39 7.86 8.79 9.07
CA HIS A 39 9.11 8.74 9.82
C HIS A 39 10.13 7.91 9.06
N TYR A 40 11.32 8.46 8.86
CA TYR A 40 12.42 7.79 8.19
C TYR A 40 13.73 8.13 8.90
N SER A 41 14.54 7.13 9.22
CA SER A 41 15.88 7.34 9.79
C SER A 41 15.93 8.30 10.99
N GLU A 42 15.02 8.13 11.96
CA GLU A 42 14.91 8.95 13.18
C GLU A 42 14.33 10.38 12.98
N ARG A 43 13.88 10.72 11.78
CA ARG A 43 13.28 12.03 11.47
C ARG A 43 11.84 11.90 10.97
N ASP A 44 11.03 12.89 11.34
CA ASP A 44 9.66 13.05 10.84
C ASP A 44 9.65 13.98 9.62
N TYR A 45 9.10 13.47 8.53
CA TYR A 45 8.95 14.19 7.28
C TYR A 45 7.48 14.49 6.99
N LYS A 46 7.25 15.61 6.30
CA LYS A 46 5.96 15.88 5.68
C LYS A 46 5.86 15.11 4.36
N VAL A 47 4.68 14.60 4.04
CA VAL A 47 4.45 13.88 2.77
C VAL A 47 4.27 14.87 1.63
N ALA A 48 5.04 14.71 0.55
CA ALA A 48 4.90 15.45 -0.70
C ALA A 48 3.92 14.76 -1.64
N SER A 49 4.07 13.44 -1.81
CA SER A 49 3.22 12.62 -2.67
C SER A 49 3.03 11.23 -2.07
N ALA A 50 1.85 10.64 -2.30
CA ALA A 50 1.53 9.27 -1.92
C ALA A 50 0.50 8.70 -2.91
N GLY A 51 0.86 7.63 -3.62
CA GLY A 51 0.07 7.08 -4.72
C GLY A 51 0.00 5.57 -4.72
N ILE A 52 -1.16 5.03 -5.10
CA ILE A 52 -1.39 3.61 -5.36
C ILE A 52 -1.77 3.48 -6.85
N ALA A 53 -1.18 2.51 -7.54
CA ALA A 53 -1.63 2.08 -8.86
C ALA A 53 -1.74 0.56 -8.87
N ALA A 54 -2.56 0.02 -9.76
CA ALA A 54 -2.60 -1.40 -10.02
C ALA A 54 -2.20 -1.68 -11.47
N TYR A 55 -1.68 -2.86 -11.76
CA TYR A 55 -1.25 -3.27 -13.09
C TYR A 55 -1.76 -4.67 -13.41
N VAL A 56 -2.20 -4.86 -14.64
CA VAL A 56 -2.71 -6.13 -15.14
C VAL A 56 -1.80 -6.61 -16.26
N GLY A 57 -1.40 -7.87 -16.21
CA GLY A 57 -0.65 -8.50 -17.30
C GLY A 57 0.81 -8.08 -17.36
N ASP A 58 1.38 -7.48 -16.30
CA ASP A 58 2.81 -7.17 -16.25
C ASP A 58 3.63 -8.47 -16.32
N PRO A 59 4.40 -8.68 -17.40
CA PRO A 59 5.16 -9.91 -17.56
C PRO A 59 6.27 -10.08 -16.52
N ARG A 60 6.71 -9.03 -15.82
CA ARG A 60 7.72 -9.10 -14.75
C ARG A 60 7.19 -9.79 -13.50
N TRP A 61 5.89 -9.70 -13.26
CA TRP A 61 5.22 -10.16 -12.05
C TRP A 61 4.33 -11.39 -12.27
N HIS A 62 3.92 -11.65 -13.51
CA HIS A 62 3.09 -12.81 -13.87
C HIS A 62 3.83 -14.15 -13.74
N ASP A 63 3.59 -15.02 -12.75
CA ASP A 63 4.21 -16.36 -12.68
C ASP A 63 3.61 -17.35 -13.72
N PRO A 64 4.39 -17.89 -14.69
CA PRO A 64 3.84 -18.76 -15.72
C PRO A 64 3.63 -20.21 -15.23
N LYS A 65 4.06 -20.53 -14.00
CA LYS A 65 3.89 -21.87 -13.41
C LYS A 65 2.62 -22.00 -12.59
N THR A 66 2.05 -20.88 -12.16
CA THR A 66 0.85 -20.83 -11.32
C THR A 66 -0.34 -20.23 -12.09
N GLU A 67 -0.44 -20.51 -13.40
CA GLU A 67 -1.49 -20.06 -14.36
C GLU A 67 -2.95 -20.01 -13.84
N ILE A 68 -3.23 -20.66 -12.70
CA ILE A 68 -4.46 -20.59 -11.94
C ILE A 68 -4.72 -19.17 -11.35
N ASN A 69 -3.69 -18.32 -11.18
CA ASN A 69 -3.78 -16.97 -10.62
C ASN A 69 -3.54 -15.84 -11.64
N GLY A 70 -3.64 -16.10 -12.95
CA GLY A 70 -3.41 -15.12 -14.02
C GLY A 70 -4.34 -13.89 -14.06
N LYS A 71 -5.16 -13.68 -13.02
CA LYS A 71 -6.17 -12.62 -12.89
C LYS A 71 -5.83 -11.55 -11.85
N GLN A 72 -4.73 -11.70 -11.11
CA GLN A 72 -4.46 -10.82 -9.97
C GLN A 72 -3.86 -9.48 -10.42
N MET A 73 -4.47 -8.40 -9.96
CA MET A 73 -3.91 -7.07 -10.10
C MET A 73 -2.63 -6.95 -9.28
N GLN A 74 -1.56 -6.48 -9.91
CA GLN A 74 -0.28 -6.20 -9.26
C GLN A 74 -0.30 -4.76 -8.78
N TRP A 75 -0.13 -4.55 -7.48
CA TRP A 75 -0.23 -3.22 -6.92
C TRP A 75 1.14 -2.60 -6.74
N THR A 76 1.25 -1.34 -7.14
CA THR A 76 2.41 -0.53 -6.83
C THR A 76 1.98 0.64 -5.96
N MET A 77 2.83 0.98 -5.01
CA MET A 77 2.61 2.12 -4.12
C MET A 77 3.90 2.90 -3.98
N GLY A 78 3.77 4.21 -3.87
CA GLY A 78 4.91 5.10 -3.64
C GLY A 78 4.53 6.20 -2.66
N ILE A 79 5.45 6.54 -1.77
CA ILE A 79 5.35 7.72 -0.89
C ILE A 79 6.68 8.46 -0.90
N GLU A 80 6.61 9.78 -1.01
CA GLU A 80 7.78 10.66 -1.04
C GLU A 80 7.59 11.80 -0.03
N ALA A 81 8.66 12.12 0.70
CA ALA A 81 8.70 13.24 1.61
C ALA A 81 8.87 14.58 0.88
N LEU A 82 8.50 15.68 1.55
CA LEU A 82 8.95 17.01 1.15
C LEU A 82 10.45 17.16 1.46
N PRO A 83 11.21 17.92 0.64
CA PRO A 83 12.59 18.25 0.96
C PRO A 83 12.71 18.90 2.33
N ASP A 84 13.64 18.41 3.14
CA ASP A 84 14.01 19.01 4.42
C ASP A 84 15.31 19.82 4.23
N PRO A 85 15.34 21.13 4.52
CA PRO A 85 16.56 21.93 4.44
C PRO A 85 17.70 21.43 5.33
N GLU A 86 17.41 20.67 6.39
CA GLU A 86 18.40 20.07 7.28
C GLU A 86 18.89 18.69 6.80
N ASP A 87 18.48 18.27 5.61
CA ASP A 87 18.78 16.99 4.98
C ASP A 87 19.36 17.20 3.58
N ASP A 88 20.66 16.97 3.43
CA ASP A 88 21.37 17.16 2.16
C ASP A 88 21.33 15.94 1.23
N LEU A 89 20.66 14.86 1.66
CA LEU A 89 20.57 13.60 0.91
C LEU A 89 19.38 13.57 -0.06
N GLY A 90 18.47 14.54 0.02
CA GLY A 90 17.22 14.59 -0.74
C GLY A 90 16.03 14.04 0.03
N PRO A 91 14.80 14.19 -0.49
CA PRO A 91 13.61 13.71 0.19
C PRO A 91 13.59 12.17 0.22
N PRO A 92 13.38 11.53 1.38
CA PRO A 92 13.22 10.10 1.42
C PRO A 92 11.96 9.66 0.67
N SER A 93 12.04 8.55 -0.05
CA SER A 93 10.88 7.90 -0.66
C SER A 93 10.91 6.40 -0.46
N ILE A 94 9.73 5.79 -0.54
CA ILE A 94 9.53 4.36 -0.40
C ILE A 94 8.65 3.92 -1.55
N SER A 95 9.07 2.89 -2.27
CA SER A 95 8.26 2.23 -3.28
C SER A 95 7.97 0.79 -2.87
N PHE A 96 6.75 0.37 -3.18
CA PHE A 96 6.32 -1.02 -3.20
C PHE A 96 5.99 -1.32 -4.65
N ASP A 97 6.73 -2.23 -5.29
CA ASP A 97 6.55 -2.59 -6.69
C ASP A 97 6.14 -4.05 -6.79
N GLY A 98 4.90 -4.29 -7.22
CA GLY A 98 4.39 -5.64 -7.51
C GLY A 98 3.81 -6.39 -6.31
N LEU A 99 3.03 -5.76 -5.44
CA LEU A 99 2.29 -6.50 -4.42
C LEU A 99 1.24 -7.39 -5.09
N ASP A 100 1.41 -8.71 -4.93
CA ASP A 100 0.50 -9.72 -5.45
C ASP A 100 -0.75 -9.81 -4.56
N ILE A 101 -1.75 -8.99 -4.88
CA ILE A 101 -2.99 -8.90 -4.11
C ILE A 101 -4.15 -9.42 -4.96
N ALA A 102 -4.73 -10.54 -4.53
CA ALA A 102 -5.86 -11.17 -5.18
C ALA A 102 -7.16 -10.40 -4.89
N VAL A 103 -7.45 -9.36 -5.67
CA VAL A 103 -8.73 -8.65 -5.66
C VAL A 103 -9.26 -8.48 -7.08
N ASP A 104 -10.55 -8.74 -7.26
CA ASP A 104 -11.24 -8.57 -8.55
C ASP A 104 -11.64 -7.11 -8.77
N ASP A 105 -11.75 -6.32 -7.68
CA ASP A 105 -12.06 -4.90 -7.68
C ASP A 105 -11.07 -4.14 -6.81
N TRP A 106 -10.56 -3.02 -7.32
CA TRP A 106 -9.62 -2.16 -6.61
C TRP A 106 -10.18 -1.62 -5.29
N ARG A 107 -11.51 -1.53 -5.16
CA ARG A 107 -12.21 -1.08 -3.96
C ARG A 107 -12.12 -2.10 -2.82
N GLU A 108 -11.91 -3.37 -3.13
CA GLU A 108 -11.85 -4.48 -2.16
C GLU A 108 -10.48 -4.60 -1.48
N ILE A 109 -9.52 -3.74 -1.84
CA ILE A 109 -8.21 -3.70 -1.18
C ILE A 109 -8.28 -3.13 0.25
N GLU A 110 -9.38 -2.49 0.65
CA GLU A 110 -9.58 -2.08 2.05
C GLU A 110 -9.55 -3.30 2.98
N GLY A 111 -8.81 -3.18 4.08
CA GLY A 111 -8.57 -4.29 5.01
C GLY A 111 -7.44 -5.23 4.59
N PHE A 112 -6.80 -5.01 3.44
CA PHE A 112 -5.59 -5.73 3.08
C PHE A 112 -4.51 -5.55 4.14
N SER A 113 -3.92 -6.66 4.57
CA SER A 113 -2.82 -6.66 5.52
C SER A 113 -1.83 -7.75 5.12
N GLN A 114 -0.56 -7.37 5.00
CA GLN A 114 0.51 -8.31 4.70
C GLN A 114 1.74 -7.96 5.53
N SER A 115 2.41 -9.00 6.02
CA SER A 115 3.74 -8.90 6.59
C SER A 115 4.66 -9.88 5.91
N TRP A 116 5.91 -9.49 5.69
CA TRP A 116 6.90 -10.37 5.11
C TRP A 116 8.28 -10.21 5.72
N GLU A 117 9.08 -11.25 5.50
CA GLU A 117 10.53 -11.27 5.70
C GLU A 117 11.17 -11.89 4.47
N ASP A 118 12.13 -11.19 3.88
CA ASP A 118 12.88 -11.56 2.68
C ASP A 118 12.03 -11.95 1.46
N TRP A 119 10.86 -11.33 1.31
CA TRP A 119 9.99 -11.56 0.15
C TRP A 119 10.59 -10.94 -1.11
N LYS A 120 10.72 -11.79 -2.14
CA LYS A 120 11.38 -11.47 -3.40
C LYS A 120 10.55 -11.95 -4.58
N ASN A 121 10.61 -11.21 -5.67
CA ASN A 121 10.11 -11.64 -6.96
C ASN A 121 10.81 -12.98 -7.31
N PRO A 122 10.07 -14.08 -7.49
CA PRO A 122 10.67 -15.38 -7.78
C PRO A 122 11.35 -15.45 -9.16
N ARG A 123 11.09 -14.50 -10.06
CA ARG A 123 11.65 -14.40 -11.41
C ARG A 123 12.89 -13.52 -11.46
N THR A 124 12.81 -12.30 -10.94
CA THR A 124 13.93 -11.35 -11.02
C THR A 124 14.89 -11.48 -9.84
N GLY A 125 14.41 -11.99 -8.69
CA GLY A 125 15.15 -12.04 -7.43
C GLY A 125 15.13 -10.71 -6.66
N ASP A 126 14.52 -9.67 -7.24
CA ASP A 126 14.41 -8.36 -6.63
C ASP A 126 13.39 -8.37 -5.50
N ARG A 127 13.48 -7.40 -4.60
CA ARG A 127 12.52 -7.24 -3.51
C ARG A 127 11.36 -6.36 -3.93
N PHE A 128 10.20 -6.62 -3.34
CA PHE A 128 8.96 -5.90 -3.62
C PHE A 128 8.91 -4.49 -3.03
N ALA A 129 9.89 -4.10 -2.21
CA ALA A 129 9.95 -2.75 -1.68
C ALA A 129 11.38 -2.23 -1.57
N MET A 130 11.52 -0.92 -1.81
CA MET A 130 12.77 -0.19 -1.84
C MET A 130 12.60 1.15 -1.12
N THR A 131 13.65 1.60 -0.43
CA THR A 131 13.75 2.96 0.09
C THR A 131 14.80 3.74 -0.69
N TYR A 132 14.56 5.03 -0.85
CA TYR A 132 15.40 5.97 -1.57
C TYR A 132 15.69 7.14 -0.64
N HIS A 133 16.95 7.42 -0.37
CA HIS A 133 17.36 8.62 0.38
C HIS A 133 18.71 9.10 -0.16
N SER A 134 19.82 8.63 0.40
CA SER A 134 21.17 8.80 -0.19
C SER A 134 21.54 7.73 -1.23
N GLY A 135 20.67 6.74 -1.42
CA GLY A 135 20.90 5.56 -2.25
C GLY A 135 19.65 4.69 -2.29
N HIS A 136 19.78 3.47 -2.80
CA HIS A 136 18.68 2.49 -2.92
C HIS A 136 18.90 1.36 -1.92
N ASP A 137 18.09 1.30 -0.87
CA ASP A 137 18.11 0.19 0.07
C ASP A 137 16.89 -0.70 -0.16
N SER A 138 17.11 -2.00 -0.24
CA SER A 138 15.98 -2.93 -0.34
C SER A 138 15.33 -3.14 1.01
N VAL A 139 14.02 -3.42 1.02
CA VAL A 139 13.27 -3.69 2.25
C VAL A 139 13.14 -5.20 2.45
N SER A 140 13.83 -5.78 3.43
CA SER A 140 13.70 -7.22 3.75
C SER A 140 12.45 -7.51 4.54
N ARG A 141 12.12 -6.63 5.48
CA ARG A 141 11.01 -6.81 6.41
C ARG A 141 10.05 -5.66 6.29
N CYS A 142 8.78 -5.98 6.16
CA CYS A 142 7.74 -4.96 6.19
C CYS A 142 6.45 -5.56 6.70
N ARG A 143 5.65 -4.71 7.34
CA ARG A 143 4.22 -4.88 7.52
C ARG A 143 3.53 -3.70 6.83
N ILE A 144 2.51 -4.00 6.05
CA ILE A 144 1.65 -3.00 5.40
C ILE A 144 0.18 -3.35 5.62
N GLU A 145 -0.63 -2.31 5.76
CA GLU A 145 -2.06 -2.40 6.02
C GLU A 145 -2.80 -1.25 5.34
N ILE A 146 -3.90 -1.56 4.67
CA ILE A 146 -4.82 -0.57 4.11
C ILE A 146 -6.01 -0.50 5.05
N VAL A 147 -6.01 0.50 5.94
CA VAL A 147 -6.88 0.53 7.12
C VAL A 147 -8.27 1.10 6.84
N ALA A 148 -8.39 1.98 5.84
CA ALA A 148 -9.66 2.60 5.48
C ALA A 148 -9.64 3.10 4.04
N ARG A 149 -10.84 3.23 3.47
CA ARG A 149 -11.04 3.76 2.12
C ARG A 149 -12.15 4.81 2.09
N TYR A 150 -11.96 5.86 1.29
CA TYR A 150 -13.02 6.81 0.95
C TYR A 150 -12.77 7.47 -0.41
N GLY A 151 -13.72 7.36 -1.34
CA GLY A 151 -13.57 7.98 -2.68
C GLY A 151 -12.49 7.31 -3.52
N ASN A 152 -11.37 7.96 -3.82
CA ASN A 152 -10.16 7.35 -4.41
C ASN A 152 -8.98 7.34 -3.41
N LEU A 153 -9.25 7.64 -2.15
CA LEU A 153 -8.25 7.76 -1.10
C LEU A 153 -8.20 6.49 -0.26
N PHE A 154 -6.99 6.08 0.08
CA PHE A 154 -6.70 4.95 0.94
C PHE A 154 -5.83 5.40 2.09
N ARG A 155 -6.21 5.06 3.32
CA ARG A 155 -5.31 5.21 4.46
C ARG A 155 -4.44 3.97 4.53
N VAL A 156 -3.13 4.17 4.43
CA VAL A 156 -2.15 3.08 4.45
C VAL A 156 -1.21 3.28 5.62
N VAL A 157 -1.00 2.21 6.37
CA VAL A 157 -0.03 2.14 7.46
C VAL A 157 1.02 1.12 7.06
N ALA A 158 2.29 1.48 7.15
CA ALA A 158 3.36 0.52 6.98
C ALA A 158 4.56 0.81 7.87
N GLU A 159 5.30 -0.25 8.19
CA GLU A 159 6.58 -0.19 8.87
C GLU A 159 7.53 -1.23 8.26
N GLY A 160 8.80 -0.90 8.15
CA GLY A 160 9.77 -1.81 7.54
C GLY A 160 11.19 -1.27 7.43
N GLY A 161 12.04 -2.06 6.79
CA GLY A 161 13.44 -1.74 6.53
C GLY A 161 14.32 -2.98 6.48
N GLU A 162 15.64 -2.78 6.50
CA GLU A 162 16.59 -3.85 6.83
C GLU A 162 16.88 -3.88 8.33
N PRO A 163 17.32 -5.02 8.89
CA PRO A 163 17.75 -5.09 10.28
C PRO A 163 18.87 -4.10 10.67
N TRP A 164 19.60 -3.59 9.68
CA TRP A 164 20.79 -2.74 9.88
C TRP A 164 20.75 -1.43 9.10
N THR A 165 19.64 -1.11 8.44
CA THR A 165 19.45 0.17 7.74
C THR A 165 18.44 1.03 8.46
N SER A 166 18.23 2.25 7.94
CA SER A 166 17.25 3.17 8.47
C SER A 166 15.83 2.58 8.36
N PRO A 167 15.14 2.35 9.47
CA PRO A 167 13.76 1.90 9.42
C PRO A 167 12.87 3.03 8.92
N PHE A 168 11.70 2.65 8.40
CA PHE A 168 10.63 3.57 8.08
C PHE A 168 9.35 3.18 8.80
N THR A 169 8.53 4.19 9.09
CA THR A 169 7.12 4.01 9.39
C THR A 169 6.32 5.10 8.69
N PHE A 170 5.15 4.77 8.17
CA PHE A 170 4.20 5.77 7.71
C PHE A 170 2.77 5.37 8.06
N ASP A 171 1.96 6.41 8.24
CA ASP A 171 0.52 6.35 8.43
C ASP A 171 -0.03 7.54 7.63
N ALA A 172 -0.36 7.29 6.37
CA ALA A 172 -0.55 8.33 5.37
C ALA A 172 -1.68 7.98 4.40
N THR A 173 -2.24 9.03 3.80
CA THR A 173 -3.32 8.92 2.82
C THR A 173 -2.73 8.89 1.41
N PHE A 174 -2.99 7.79 0.70
CA PHE A 174 -2.56 7.58 -0.66
C PHE A 174 -3.73 7.80 -1.62
N THR A 175 -3.43 8.34 -2.81
CA THR A 175 -4.41 8.49 -3.89
C THR A 175 -4.30 7.32 -4.86
N PHE A 176 -5.42 6.69 -5.17
CA PHE A 176 -5.47 5.70 -6.24
C PHE A 176 -5.47 6.37 -7.60
N ASN A 177 -4.46 6.03 -8.41
CA ASN A 177 -4.19 6.62 -9.71
C ASN A 177 -4.79 5.81 -10.88
N GLY A 178 -5.40 4.67 -10.58
CA GLY A 178 -6.06 3.79 -11.55
C GLY A 178 -5.33 2.47 -11.76
N VAL A 179 -5.87 1.67 -12.68
CA VAL A 179 -5.32 0.39 -13.10
C VAL A 179 -4.68 0.56 -14.48
N GLY A 180 -3.38 0.32 -14.58
CA GLY A 180 -2.65 0.17 -15.83
C GLY A 180 -2.84 -1.22 -16.42
N ILE A 181 -2.91 -1.31 -17.75
CA ILE A 181 -2.84 -2.61 -18.44
C ILE A 181 -1.50 -2.69 -19.11
N MET A 182 -0.77 -3.78 -18.92
CA MET A 182 0.41 -4.06 -19.69
C MET A 182 0.01 -4.95 -20.87
N ALA A 183 -0.19 -4.30 -22.01
CA ALA A 183 -0.42 -4.95 -23.29
C ALA A 183 0.76 -4.69 -24.23
N ASP A 184 0.84 -5.46 -25.32
CA ASP A 184 1.78 -5.21 -26.40
C ASP A 184 1.73 -3.73 -26.84
N PRO A 185 2.86 -3.06 -27.10
CA PRO A 185 2.87 -1.64 -27.47
C PRO A 185 2.08 -1.34 -28.76
N ASN A 186 1.84 -2.35 -29.60
CA ASN A 186 1.00 -2.26 -30.80
C ASN A 186 -0.46 -2.67 -30.58
N ALA A 187 -0.85 -3.05 -29.36
CA ALA A 187 -2.21 -3.43 -29.03
C ALA A 187 -3.20 -2.32 -29.43
N THR A 188 -4.32 -2.73 -30.03
CA THR A 188 -5.40 -1.79 -30.32
C THR A 188 -6.24 -1.55 -29.06
N GLU A 189 -7.02 -0.47 -29.05
CA GLU A 189 -8.02 -0.25 -28.01
C GLU A 189 -8.95 -1.45 -27.82
N ALA A 190 -9.36 -2.08 -28.91
CA ALA A 190 -10.22 -3.26 -28.87
C ALA A 190 -9.53 -4.46 -28.22
N ASP A 191 -8.22 -4.60 -28.36
CA ASP A 191 -7.44 -5.65 -27.70
C ASP A 191 -7.34 -5.40 -26.19
N VAL A 192 -7.05 -4.15 -25.80
CA VAL A 192 -7.01 -3.75 -24.38
C VAL A 192 -8.38 -3.94 -23.72
N ARG A 193 -9.48 -3.52 -24.37
CA ARG A 193 -10.85 -3.77 -23.89
C ARG A 193 -11.17 -5.27 -23.79
N ARG A 194 -10.62 -6.10 -24.67
CA ARG A 194 -10.79 -7.56 -24.61
C ARG A 194 -10.05 -8.16 -23.42
N ILE A 195 -8.85 -7.68 -23.11
CA ILE A 195 -8.09 -8.08 -21.93
C ILE A 195 -8.88 -7.71 -20.66
N ILE A 196 -9.37 -6.47 -20.55
CA ILE A 196 -10.21 -6.03 -19.41
C ILE A 196 -11.38 -6.97 -19.19
N LYS A 197 -12.19 -7.20 -20.23
CA LYS A 197 -13.38 -8.06 -20.13
C LYS A 197 -13.05 -9.51 -19.81
N ARG A 198 -11.88 -9.99 -20.21
CA ARG A 198 -11.43 -11.37 -19.95
C ARG A 198 -10.95 -11.53 -18.51
N GLU A 199 -10.12 -10.61 -18.04
CA GLU A 199 -9.52 -10.68 -16.70
C GLU A 199 -10.49 -10.22 -15.61
N PHE A 200 -11.30 -9.20 -15.90
CA PHE A 200 -12.22 -8.56 -14.96
C PHE A 200 -13.64 -8.43 -15.54
N PRO A 201 -14.33 -9.55 -15.79
CA PRO A 201 -15.64 -9.54 -16.46
C PRO A 201 -16.73 -8.79 -15.67
N GLU A 202 -16.61 -8.75 -14.34
CA GLU A 202 -17.57 -8.10 -13.43
C GLU A 202 -17.17 -6.66 -13.06
N SER A 203 -16.01 -6.17 -13.54
CA SER A 203 -15.52 -4.85 -13.18
C SER A 203 -16.22 -3.72 -13.93
N SER A 204 -16.33 -2.56 -13.27
CA SER A 204 -16.79 -1.31 -13.88
C SER A 204 -15.67 -0.52 -14.56
N PHE A 205 -14.61 -1.21 -15.00
CA PHE A 205 -13.43 -0.57 -15.58
C PHE A 205 -13.74 -0.01 -16.98
N GLU A 206 -13.98 1.30 -17.07
CA GLU A 206 -14.11 2.03 -18.33
C GLU A 206 -12.80 2.67 -18.78
N LEU A 207 -12.27 2.19 -19.90
CA LEU A 207 -11.05 2.75 -20.49
C LEU A 207 -11.24 4.23 -20.85
N SER A 208 -10.52 5.12 -20.18
CA SER A 208 -10.61 6.57 -20.36
C SER A 208 -9.51 7.13 -21.26
N SER A 209 -8.31 6.55 -21.23
CA SER A 209 -7.21 6.89 -22.13
C SER A 209 -6.31 5.70 -22.41
N LEU A 210 -5.70 5.69 -23.60
CA LEU A 210 -4.56 4.82 -23.91
C LEU A 210 -3.32 5.71 -24.02
N ASP A 211 -2.47 5.64 -23.02
CA ASP A 211 -1.12 6.19 -23.13
C ASP A 211 -0.18 5.09 -23.63
N ARG A 212 0.70 5.42 -24.57
CA ARG A 212 1.62 4.46 -25.18
C ARG A 212 3.04 4.89 -24.85
N ASP A 213 3.77 4.04 -24.16
CA ASP A 213 5.22 4.17 -24.12
C ASP A 213 5.87 3.16 -25.08
N THR A 214 7.20 3.09 -25.05
CA THR A 214 7.97 2.20 -25.93
C THR A 214 7.77 0.72 -25.64
N GLU A 215 7.23 0.36 -24.48
CA GLU A 215 7.15 -0.99 -23.96
C GLU A 215 5.70 -1.45 -23.71
N PHE A 216 4.77 -0.55 -23.37
CA PHE A 216 3.41 -0.89 -22.92
C PHE A 216 2.33 0.15 -23.31
N VAL A 217 1.07 -0.30 -23.25
CA VAL A 217 -0.12 0.53 -23.43
C VAL A 217 -0.86 0.73 -22.10
N HIS A 218 -0.64 1.85 -21.43
CA HIS A 218 -1.35 2.18 -20.19
C HIS A 218 -2.80 2.58 -20.48
N ALA A 219 -3.71 1.64 -20.25
CA ALA A 219 -5.10 1.99 -19.96
C ALA A 219 -5.15 2.77 -18.65
N LYS A 220 -5.85 3.89 -18.61
CA LYS A 220 -6.36 4.47 -17.35
C LYS A 220 -7.86 4.27 -17.31
N PHE A 221 -8.39 4.16 -16.10
CA PHE A 221 -9.82 4.03 -15.86
C PHE A 221 -10.30 5.28 -15.16
N ASP A 222 -11.41 5.83 -15.64
CA ASP A 222 -12.12 6.84 -14.87
C ASP A 222 -12.69 6.13 -13.64
N LEU A 223 -12.23 6.56 -12.47
CA LEU A 223 -12.83 6.11 -11.22
C LEU A 223 -14.21 6.76 -11.19
N PRO A 224 -15.32 6.00 -11.18
CA PRO A 224 -16.62 6.62 -11.06
C PRO A 224 -16.60 7.47 -9.81
N ASP A 225 -16.83 8.78 -9.98
CA ASP A 225 -17.07 9.72 -8.90
C ASP A 225 -18.26 9.18 -8.11
N HIS A 226 -18.00 8.40 -7.08
CA HIS A 226 -19.04 8.11 -6.11
C HIS A 226 -19.11 9.31 -5.17
N ASP A 227 -19.87 10.31 -5.62
CA ASP A 227 -20.57 11.23 -4.73
C ASP A 227 -21.25 10.41 -3.62
N GLY A 228 -21.11 10.93 -2.40
CA GLY A 228 -21.22 10.18 -1.17
C GLY A 228 -22.53 9.44 -0.92
N GLY A 229 -22.39 8.32 -0.19
CA GLY A 229 -23.41 7.74 0.66
C GLY A 229 -22.94 7.80 2.10
#